data_AF-A0A925J4J2-F1
#
_entry.id   AF-A0A925J4J2-F1
#
_cell.length_a   1.000
_cell.length_b   1.000
_cell.length_c   1.000
_cell.angle_alpha   90.00
_cell.angle_beta   90.00
_cell.angle_gamma   90.00
#
_symmetry.space_group_name_H-M   'P 1'
#
loop_
_entity.id
_entity.type
_entity.pdbx_description
1 polymer ?
#
loop_
_entity_poly.entity_id
_entity_poly.type
_entity_poly.pdbx_seq_one_letter_code
_entity_poly.pdbx_strand_id
1 'polypeptide(L)' 'MKLLTYVNYGGNCRQAFEFYAQHLGGTITMMMTHGQGPEGGTLSPERRDQVLHARMDIGGT' A
#
# COMPACT_ATOMS: atom_id res chain seq x y z
N MET A 1 -1.66 -0.93 23.73
CA MET A 1 -1.06 -1.73 22.64
C MET A 1 -2.03 -1.69 21.46
N LYS A 2 -1.59 -1.30 20.25
CA LYS A 2 -2.44 -1.27 19.06
C LYS A 2 -2.00 -2.37 18.10
N LEU A 3 -2.93 -3.22 17.66
CA LEU A 3 -2.69 -4.27 16.67
C LEU A 3 -2.95 -3.70 15.27
N LEU A 4 -2.06 -4.00 14.34
CA LEU A 4 -2.18 -3.58 12.94
C LEU A 4 -2.26 -4.81 12.05
N THR A 5 -3.30 -4.86 11.23
CA THR A 5 -3.46 -5.89 10.20
C THR A 5 -2.49 -5.62 9.06
N TYR A 6 -1.64 -6.60 8.71
CA TYR A 6 -0.71 -6.51 7.58
C TYR A 6 -1.06 -7.57 6.54
N VAL A 7 -1.35 -7.14 5.32
CA VAL A 7 -1.78 -8.02 4.22
C VAL A 7 -0.83 -7.84 3.05
N ASN A 8 -0.39 -8.97 2.46
CA ASN A 8 0.39 -8.98 1.24
C ASN A 8 -0.53 -9.10 0.03
N TYR A 9 -0.18 -8.39 -1.05
CA TYR A 9 -0.96 -8.35 -2.30
C TYR A 9 -0.12 -8.87 -3.46
N GLY A 10 -0.77 -9.51 -4.43
CA GLY A 10 -0.14 -10.00 -5.66
C GLY A 10 0.01 -8.93 -6.76
N GLY A 11 0.32 -7.69 -6.38
CA GLY A 11 0.48 -6.56 -7.33
C GLY A 11 -0.70 -5.60 -7.45
N ASN A 12 -1.83 -5.87 -6.79
CA ASN A 12 -3.03 -5.04 -6.83
C ASN A 12 -3.28 -4.20 -5.55
N CYS A 13 -2.24 -3.96 -4.74
CA CYS A 13 -2.35 -3.24 -3.46
C CYS A 13 -2.99 -1.85 -3.62
N ARG A 14 -2.55 -1.07 -4.62
CA ARG A 14 -3.09 0.27 -4.89
C ARG A 14 -4.60 0.22 -5.16
N GLN A 15 -5.02 -0.66 -6.06
CA GLN A 15 -6.42 -0.84 -6.42
C GLN A 15 -7.27 -1.29 -5.21
N ALA A 16 -6.73 -2.19 -4.37
CA ALA A 16 -7.41 -2.64 -3.15
C ALA A 16 -7.59 -1.49 -2.15
N PHE A 17 -6.54 -0.69 -1.91
CA PHE A 17 -6.60 0.45 -1.00
C PHE A 17 -7.55 1.54 -1.51
N GLU A 18 -7.56 1.84 -2.81
CA GLU A 18 -8.52 2.78 -3.40
C GLU A 18 -9.96 2.28 -3.23
N PHE A 19 -10.19 0.99 -3.43
CA PHE A 19 -11.50 0.37 -3.21
C PHE A 19 -11.95 0.50 -1.73
N TYR A 20 -11.07 0.21 -0.77
CA TYR A 20 -11.38 0.34 0.65
C TYR A 20 -11.62 1.80 1.06
N ALA A 21 -10.84 2.74 0.53
CA ALA A 21 -11.04 4.15 0.81
C ALA A 21 -12.42 4.62 0.32
N GLN A 22 -12.81 4.19 -0.89
CA GLN A 22 -14.09 4.54 -1.49
C GLN A 22 -15.30 3.93 -0.75
N HIS A 23 -15.23 2.65 -0.36
CA HIS A 23 -16.40 1.92 0.12
C HIS A 23 -16.47 1.75 1.63
N LEU A 24 -15.33 1.85 2.33
CA LEU A 24 -15.24 1.63 3.77
C LEU A 24 -14.89 2.91 4.54
N GLY A 25 -14.79 4.05 3.85
CA GLY A 25 -14.44 5.34 4.47
C GLY A 25 -13.01 5.38 5.03
N GLY A 26 -12.12 4.54 4.51
CA GLY A 26 -10.73 4.51 4.93
C GLY A 26 -9.92 5.68 4.37
N THR A 27 -8.91 6.14 5.11
CA THR A 27 -7.95 7.15 4.63
C THR A 27 -6.61 6.49 4.37
N ILE A 28 -6.14 6.53 3.12
CA ILE A 28 -4.77 6.10 2.77
C ILE A 28 -3.80 7.13 3.34
N THR A 29 -3.00 6.74 4.33
CA THR A 29 -2.02 7.61 4.99
C THR A 29 -0.63 7.49 4.39
N MET A 30 -0.36 6.38 3.68
CA MET A 30 0.89 6.17 2.95
C MET A 30 0.67 5.22 1.78
N MET A 31 1.36 5.51 0.67
CA MET A 31 1.47 4.63 -0.49
C MET A 31 2.85 4.81 -1.12
N MET A 32 3.72 3.83 -0.94
CA MET A 32 5.11 3.86 -1.42
C MET A 32 5.34 2.75 -2.42
N THR A 33 5.93 3.09 -3.57
CA THR A 33 6.31 2.10 -4.58
C THR A 33 7.72 1.55 -4.33
N HIS A 34 8.03 0.39 -4.91
CA HIS A 34 9.38 -0.17 -4.85
C HIS A 34 10.45 0.76 -5.44
N GLY A 35 10.10 1.55 -6.47
CA GLY A 35 11.00 2.54 -7.07
C GLY A 35 11.39 3.69 -6.13
N GLN A 36 10.57 3.97 -5.12
CA GLN A 36 10.86 4.96 -4.08
C GLN A 36 11.67 4.36 -2.91
N GLY A 37 11.86 3.05 -2.88
CA GLY A 37 12.56 2.33 -1.82
C GLY A 37 14.09 2.26 -2.03
N PRO A 38 14.82 1.73 -1.03
CA PRO A 38 16.29 1.65 -1.07
C PRO A 38 16.83 0.91 -2.30
N GLU A 39 16.10 -0.09 -2.80
CA GLU A 39 16.49 -0.90 -3.96
C GLU A 39 15.86 -0.40 -5.28
N GLY A 40 15.20 0.76 -5.29
CA GLY A 40 14.43 1.23 -6.45
C GLY A 40 15.23 1.34 -7.75
N GLY A 41 16.54 1.60 -7.68
CA GLY A 41 17.41 1.75 -8.85
C GLY A 41 17.81 0.44 -9.55
N THR A 42 17.65 -0.71 -8.89
CA THR A 42 18.09 -2.03 -9.42
C THR A 42 16.94 -2.87 -9.96
N LEU A 43 15.69 -2.41 -9.80
CA LEU A 43 14.50 -3.13 -10.17
C LEU A 43 14.07 -2.85 -11.62
N SER A 44 13.42 -3.83 -12.24
CA SER A 44 12.77 -3.64 -13.54
C SER A 44 11.71 -2.52 -13.46
N PRO A 45 11.42 -1.81 -14.58
CA PRO A 45 10.39 -0.78 -14.62
C PRO A 45 9.06 -1.23 -14.00
N GLU A 46 8.58 -2.41 -14.39
CA GLU A 46 7.33 -2.99 -13.87
C GLU A 46 7.34 -3.17 -12.35
N ARG A 47 8.45 -3.67 -11.79
CA ARG A 47 8.57 -3.84 -10.34
C ARG A 47 8.64 -2.52 -9.60
N ARG A 48 9.24 -1.48 -10.19
CA ARG A 48 9.37 -0.15 -9.55
C ARG A 48 8.02 0.52 -9.31
N ASP A 49 7.03 0.25 -10.16
CA ASP A 49 5.69 0.84 -10.05
C ASP A 49 4.78 0.09 -9.07
N GLN A 50 5.12 -1.14 -8.70
CA GLN A 50 4.40 -1.91 -7.69
C GLN A 50 4.54 -1.29 -6.30
N VAL A 51 3.51 -1.44 -5.48
CA VAL A 51 3.49 -0.93 -4.10
C VAL A 51 4.37 -1.78 -3.21
N LEU A 52 5.36 -1.15 -2.59
CA LEU A 52 6.24 -1.75 -1.58
C LEU A 52 5.57 -1.74 -0.20
N HIS A 53 4.97 -0.61 0.17
CA HIS A 53 4.32 -0.45 1.46
C HIS A 53 3.18 0.57 1.37
N ALA A 54 2.04 0.23 1.97
CA ALA A 54 0.90 1.11 2.08
C ALA A 54 0.28 1.02 3.48
N ARG A 55 -0.29 2.13 3.94
CA ARG A 55 -0.97 2.24 5.22
C ARG A 55 -2.29 2.96 5.05
N MET A 56 -3.31 2.47 5.74
CA MET A 56 -4.63 3.05 5.77
C MET A 56 -5.15 3.06 7.21
N ASP A 57 -5.82 4.14 7.58
CA ASP A 57 -6.65 4.19 8.78
C ASP A 57 -8.10 3.89 8.38
N ILE A 58 -8.69 2.90 9.05
CA ILE A 58 -10.04 2.39 8.76
C ILE A 58 -10.68 1.91 10.07
N GLY A 59 -11.97 2.15 10.24
CA GLY A 59 -12.74 1.64 11.39
C GLY A 59 -12.45 2.29 12.75
N GLY A 60 -11.54 3.27 12.83
CA GLY A 60 -11.40 4.19 13.99
C GLY A 60 -11.10 3.55 15.35
N THR A 61 -10.60 2.31 15.40
CA THR A 61 -10.27 1.59 16.65
C THR A 61 -8.80 1.63 17.00
#